data_AF-A0A523IC45-F1
#
_entry.id   AF-A0A523IC45-F1
#
_cell.length_a   1.000
_cell.length_b   1.000
_cell.length_c   1.000
_cell.angle_alpha   90.00
_cell.angle_beta   90.00
_cell.angle_gamma   90.00
#
_symmetry.space_group_name_H-M   'P 1'
#
loop_
_entity.id
_entity.type
_entity.pdbx_description
1 polymer ?
#
loop_
_entity_poly.entity_id
_entity_poly.type
_entity_poly.pdbx_seq_one_letter_code
_entity_poly.pdbx_strand_id
1 'polypeptide(L)'
;MSYPLKMLKREFDHKPIAAQIYVTDQCNLDCFYCSEYDNSVPHPSLEDLKKWIGKIKDLGCVRIGLQGGEPLLHPKIVEIVRFCKSLGLRTSMSTNGFKLTQTLIEDFEEAGLDSLQISVDRMTPIPSTRKSVKTIIPKIELLKNSKLKFNITGVLFNESLKEAKQVLEYGFSEDIPIHARLVHAGPNGRYDVETGEKAALEKMLDFQIAAKKQGKKVHTTASLFNYQKSLLNKNNLDWTCVAGYKYLYVSAKGKFWLCCVNRQPNIDIMAVTPKILKSYFHKKECQDGCGIYCIVSESLANNHPLQFAAREVWDRVQSNTARLRARLIKVNSFLTTAIKPH
;
A
#
# COMPACT_ATOMS: atom_id res chain seq x y z
N MET A 1 -9.90 10.47 21.89
CA MET A 1 -10.61 9.62 20.90
C MET A 1 -9.65 8.59 20.33
N SER A 2 -10.01 7.31 20.42
CA SER A 2 -9.20 6.19 19.88
C SER A 2 -9.05 6.30 18.36
N TYR A 3 -8.01 5.67 17.80
CA TYR A 3 -7.75 5.71 16.35
C TYR A 3 -8.94 5.20 15.50
N PRO A 4 -9.62 4.08 15.84
CA PRO A 4 -10.78 3.62 15.09
C PRO A 4 -11.92 4.65 15.03
N LEU A 5 -12.18 5.36 16.13
CA LEU A 5 -13.18 6.42 16.17
C LEU A 5 -12.77 7.65 15.35
N LYS A 6 -11.47 7.99 15.34
CA LYS A 6 -10.91 9.03 14.44
C LYS A 6 -11.13 8.68 12.98
N MET A 7 -10.82 7.44 12.58
CA MET A 7 -11.04 6.95 11.23
C MET A 7 -12.52 7.01 10.86
N LEU A 8 -13.40 6.44 11.69
CA LEU A 8 -14.83 6.44 11.44
C LEU A 8 -15.38 7.87 11.27
N LYS A 9 -14.98 8.79 12.15
CA LYS A 9 -15.36 10.21 12.02
C LYS A 9 -14.89 10.82 10.70
N ARG A 10 -13.68 10.46 10.23
CA ARG A 10 -13.13 10.96 8.97
C ARG A 10 -13.83 10.42 7.74
N GLU A 11 -14.53 9.30 7.82
CA GLU A 11 -15.37 8.85 6.70
C GLU A 11 -16.58 9.78 6.47
N PHE A 12 -17.11 10.39 7.54
CA PHE A 12 -18.33 11.19 7.50
C PHE A 12 -18.13 12.71 7.56
N ASP A 13 -16.97 13.19 8.01
CA ASP A 13 -16.69 14.64 8.04
C ASP A 13 -16.06 15.16 6.72
N HIS A 14 -15.62 16.42 6.67
CA HIS A 14 -14.96 17.00 5.49
C HIS A 14 -13.44 17.05 5.57
N LYS A 15 -12.83 16.46 6.61
CA LYS A 15 -11.38 16.50 6.81
C LYS A 15 -10.69 15.35 6.06
N PRO A 16 -9.45 15.53 5.60
CA PRO A 16 -8.69 14.48 4.96
C PRO A 16 -8.41 13.32 5.92
N ILE A 17 -8.35 12.12 5.36
CA ILE A 17 -8.04 10.87 6.07
C ILE A 17 -6.53 10.68 6.11
N ALA A 18 -5.88 10.74 4.94
CA ALA A 18 -4.50 10.35 4.77
C ALA A 18 -3.71 11.26 3.84
N ALA A 19 -2.41 11.34 4.10
CA ALA A 19 -1.44 11.92 3.19
C ALA A 19 -0.33 10.90 2.85
N GLN A 20 0.21 10.99 1.65
CA GLN A 20 1.48 10.38 1.27
C GLN A 20 2.51 11.50 1.12
N ILE A 21 3.66 11.38 1.76
CA ILE A 21 4.73 12.38 1.68
C ILE A 21 5.99 11.71 1.13
N TYR A 22 6.59 12.34 0.14
CA TYR A 22 7.89 11.93 -0.39
C TYR A 22 8.94 12.49 0.55
N VAL A 23 9.59 11.62 1.32
CA VAL A 23 10.66 12.03 2.23
C VAL A 23 12.00 12.17 1.50
N THR A 24 12.08 11.66 0.27
CA THR A 24 13.25 11.75 -0.61
C THR A 24 12.82 11.45 -2.04
N ASP A 25 13.44 12.09 -3.03
CA ASP A 25 13.30 11.69 -4.44
C ASP A 25 14.37 10.64 -4.83
N GLN A 26 15.41 10.43 -4.01
CA GLN A 26 16.47 9.48 -4.32
C GLN A 26 16.04 8.02 -4.14
N CYS A 27 16.50 7.14 -5.02
CA CYS A 27 16.29 5.71 -5.00
C CYS A 27 17.56 4.95 -5.37
N ASN A 28 17.80 3.80 -4.71
CA ASN A 28 18.89 2.88 -5.02
C ASN A 28 18.52 1.85 -6.11
N LEU A 29 17.32 1.96 -6.68
CA LEU A 29 16.79 1.11 -7.75
C LEU A 29 16.24 1.96 -8.91
N ASP A 30 16.20 1.36 -10.09
CA ASP A 30 15.85 1.95 -11.39
C ASP A 30 14.85 1.06 -12.13
N CYS A 31 13.78 0.64 -11.44
CA CYS A 31 12.79 -0.30 -11.99
C CYS A 31 12.11 0.31 -13.23
N PHE A 32 11.96 -0.47 -14.31
CA PHE A 32 11.52 0.04 -15.62
C PHE A 32 10.14 0.72 -15.59
N TYR A 33 9.27 0.28 -14.69
CA TYR A 33 7.90 0.77 -14.54
C TYR A 33 7.78 1.96 -13.57
N CYS A 34 8.88 2.42 -12.96
CA CYS A 34 8.87 3.40 -11.89
C CYS A 34 9.27 4.80 -12.38
N SER A 35 8.47 5.81 -12.05
CA SER A 35 8.72 7.23 -12.36
C SER A 35 8.71 8.14 -11.13
N GLU A 36 8.89 7.55 -9.95
CA GLU A 36 8.76 8.20 -8.64
C GLU A 36 10.12 8.53 -7.99
N TYR A 37 11.20 8.61 -8.76
CA TYR A 37 12.52 8.96 -8.25
C TYR A 37 13.28 9.94 -9.16
N ASP A 38 14.16 10.73 -8.54
CA ASP A 38 15.12 11.62 -9.17
C ASP A 38 16.36 11.72 -8.25
N ASN A 39 17.43 11.02 -8.63
CA ASN A 39 18.67 10.96 -7.84
C ASN A 39 19.48 12.26 -7.86
N SER A 40 19.12 13.22 -8.73
CA SER A 40 19.79 14.54 -8.77
C SER A 40 19.27 15.49 -7.69
N VAL A 41 18.09 15.19 -7.10
CA VAL A 41 17.46 16.04 -6.09
C VAL A 41 18.01 15.68 -4.71
N PRO A 42 18.49 16.68 -3.93
CA PRO A 42 18.95 16.43 -2.56
C PRO A 42 17.77 16.05 -1.64
N HIS A 43 18.08 15.38 -0.54
CA HIS A 43 17.09 15.13 0.49
C HIS A 43 16.52 16.44 1.05
N PRO A 44 15.22 16.52 1.35
CA PRO A 44 14.65 17.63 2.08
C PRO A 44 15.26 17.72 3.48
N SER A 45 15.34 18.92 4.04
CA SER A 45 15.81 19.04 5.43
C SER A 45 14.79 18.42 6.39
N LEU A 46 15.26 17.96 7.57
CA LEU A 46 14.36 17.49 8.61
C LEU A 46 13.40 18.60 9.09
N GLU A 47 13.83 19.86 9.06
CA GLU A 47 13.01 21.01 9.43
C GLU A 47 11.85 21.20 8.45
N ASP A 48 12.12 21.17 7.14
CA ASP A 48 11.10 21.28 6.10
C ASP A 48 10.09 20.14 6.19
N LEU A 49 10.56 18.90 6.36
CA LEU A 49 9.68 17.74 6.53
C LEU A 49 8.79 17.89 7.76
N LYS A 50 9.34 18.33 8.90
CA LYS A 50 8.54 18.61 10.11
C LYS A 50 7.48 19.66 9.86
N LYS A 51 7.82 20.74 9.16
CA LYS A 51 6.87 21.81 8.78
C LYS A 51 5.75 21.28 7.90
N TRP A 52 6.06 20.52 6.86
CA TRP A 52 5.06 19.94 5.95
C TRP A 52 4.18 18.89 6.65
N ILE A 53 4.76 18.03 7.49
CA ILE A 53 4.03 17.03 8.27
C ILE A 53 3.11 17.71 9.30
N GLY A 54 3.57 18.78 9.95
CA GLY A 54 2.74 19.62 10.82
C GLY A 54 1.53 20.19 10.07
N LYS A 55 1.76 20.75 8.88
CA LYS A 55 0.68 21.23 8.01
C LYS A 55 -0.31 20.12 7.61
N ILE A 56 0.17 18.93 7.25
CA ILE A 56 -0.66 17.75 6.96
C ILE A 56 -1.55 17.40 8.16
N LYS A 57 -0.98 17.44 9.36
CA LYS A 57 -1.71 17.21 10.61
C LYS A 57 -2.79 18.27 10.84
N ASP A 58 -2.46 19.54 10.63
CA ASP A 58 -3.37 20.68 10.82
C ASP A 58 -4.55 20.65 9.85
N LEU A 59 -4.33 20.21 8.61
CA LEU A 59 -5.40 19.96 7.64
C LEU A 59 -6.39 18.89 8.12
N GLY A 60 -5.96 18.00 9.02
CA GLY A 60 -6.82 17.05 9.72
C GLY A 60 -6.50 15.59 9.47
N CYS A 61 -5.44 15.28 8.71
CA CYS A 61 -5.02 13.91 8.43
C CYS A 61 -4.78 13.11 9.72
N VAL A 62 -5.13 11.83 9.67
CA VAL A 62 -4.95 10.88 10.78
C VAL A 62 -3.97 9.77 10.44
N ARG A 63 -3.64 9.61 9.15
CA ARG A 63 -2.64 8.67 8.63
C ARG A 63 -1.66 9.41 7.73
N ILE A 64 -0.40 8.99 7.79
CA ILE A 64 0.65 9.44 6.88
C ILE A 64 1.43 8.24 6.37
N GLY A 65 1.68 8.20 5.07
CA GLY A 65 2.59 7.23 4.46
C GLY A 65 3.86 7.92 4.01
N LEU A 66 5.00 7.40 4.45
CA LEU A 66 6.33 7.84 4.04
C LEU A 66 6.69 7.08 2.76
N GLN A 67 6.88 7.84 1.68
CA GLN A 67 7.09 7.40 0.30
C GLN A 67 8.27 8.17 -0.31
N GLY A 68 8.45 8.06 -1.63
CA GLY A 68 9.48 8.76 -2.38
C GLY A 68 10.09 7.86 -3.44
N GLY A 69 11.38 8.05 -3.69
CA GLY A 69 12.21 7.02 -4.29
C GLY A 69 12.34 5.82 -3.35
N GLU A 70 13.35 5.82 -2.47
CA GLU A 70 13.49 4.84 -1.39
C GLU A 70 13.61 5.57 -0.03
N PRO A 71 12.57 5.54 0.82
CA PRO A 71 12.58 6.23 2.12
C PRO A 71 13.76 5.87 3.02
N LEU A 72 14.27 4.63 2.94
CA LEU A 72 15.43 4.21 3.73
C LEU A 72 16.76 4.85 3.31
N LEU A 73 16.79 5.64 2.23
CA LEU A 73 17.95 6.47 1.88
C LEU A 73 17.97 7.80 2.65
N HIS A 74 16.85 8.24 3.22
CA HIS A 74 16.83 9.48 3.96
C HIS A 74 17.58 9.33 5.29
N PRO A 75 18.63 10.13 5.57
CA PRO A 75 19.51 9.94 6.73
C PRO A 75 18.82 10.17 8.07
N LYS A 76 17.65 10.81 8.07
CA LYS A 76 16.82 11.12 9.26
C LYS A 76 15.48 10.39 9.30
N ILE A 77 15.39 9.23 8.63
CA ILE A 77 14.11 8.52 8.47
C ILE A 77 13.48 8.11 9.81
N VAL A 78 14.29 7.69 10.79
CA VAL A 78 13.82 7.31 12.13
C VAL A 78 13.27 8.53 12.87
N GLU A 79 13.95 9.67 12.80
CA GLU A 79 13.49 10.92 13.42
C GLU A 79 12.19 11.45 12.80
N ILE A 80 12.00 11.25 11.49
CA ILE A 80 10.74 11.57 10.80
C ILE A 80 9.60 10.70 11.34
N VAL A 81 9.81 9.38 11.48
CA VAL A 81 8.82 8.47 12.09
C VAL A 81 8.46 8.91 13.51
N ARG A 82 9.47 9.21 14.33
CA ARG A 82 9.28 9.67 15.72
C ARG A 82 8.47 10.96 15.78
N PHE A 83 8.67 11.89 14.84
CA PHE A 83 7.89 13.12 14.74
C PHE A 83 6.44 12.88 14.30
N CYS A 84 6.21 12.02 13.30
CA CYS A 84 4.84 11.64 12.92
C CYS A 84 4.09 11.01 14.10
N LYS A 85 4.79 10.16 14.87
CA LYS A 85 4.25 9.52 16.07
C LYS A 85 3.88 10.54 17.16
N SER A 86 4.73 11.54 17.42
CA SER A 86 4.46 12.57 18.44
C SER A 86 3.22 13.43 18.09
N LEU A 87 2.92 13.61 16.80
CA LEU A 87 1.69 14.25 16.32
C LEU A 87 0.46 13.34 16.37
N GLY A 88 0.63 12.08 16.79
CA GLY A 88 -0.42 11.06 16.82
C GLY A 88 -0.95 10.69 15.44
N LEU A 89 -0.10 10.77 14.41
CA LEU A 89 -0.38 10.26 13.07
C LEU A 89 -0.09 8.76 13.05
N ARG A 90 -0.97 7.98 12.43
CA ARG A 90 -0.67 6.59 12.11
C ARG A 90 0.29 6.55 10.93
N THR A 91 1.47 6.01 11.13
CA THR A 91 2.61 6.15 10.20
C THR A 91 2.91 4.83 9.52
N SER A 92 2.83 4.80 8.19
CA SER A 92 3.25 3.67 7.36
C SER A 92 4.43 4.06 6.48
N MET A 93 5.22 3.08 6.04
CA MET A 93 6.31 3.31 5.08
C MET A 93 6.31 2.21 4.02
N SER A 94 6.57 2.57 2.77
CA SER A 94 6.85 1.60 1.70
C SER A 94 8.34 1.61 1.38
N THR A 95 8.94 0.43 1.22
CA THR A 95 10.38 0.28 0.94
C THR A 95 10.61 -0.89 -0.01
N ASN A 96 11.72 -0.87 -0.75
CA ASN A 96 12.26 -2.01 -1.48
C ASN A 96 13.01 -3.01 -0.55
N GLY A 97 13.28 -2.63 0.70
CA GLY A 97 13.83 -3.49 1.74
C GLY A 97 15.35 -3.70 1.71
N PHE A 98 16.07 -3.24 0.68
CA PHE A 98 17.51 -3.51 0.53
C PHE A 98 18.36 -2.94 1.67
N LYS A 99 17.95 -1.78 2.20
CA LYS A 99 18.67 -1.05 3.26
C LYS A 99 18.23 -1.42 4.67
N LEU A 100 17.29 -2.37 4.83
CA LEU A 100 16.89 -2.82 6.16
C LEU A 100 18.06 -3.50 6.88
N THR A 101 18.21 -3.19 8.16
CA THR A 101 19.14 -3.84 9.09
C THR A 101 18.39 -4.14 10.37
N GLN A 102 18.95 -5.00 11.23
CA GLN A 102 18.36 -5.32 12.53
C GLN A 102 18.19 -4.04 13.37
N THR A 103 19.25 -3.24 13.48
CA THR A 103 19.23 -1.95 14.20
C THR A 103 18.16 -1.01 13.67
N LEU A 104 18.01 -0.87 12.34
CA LEU A 104 17.02 0.02 11.78
C LEU A 104 15.58 -0.44 12.05
N ILE A 105 15.35 -1.76 12.11
CA ILE A 105 14.05 -2.33 12.49
C ILE A 105 13.75 -2.01 13.95
N GLU A 106 14.71 -2.22 14.85
CA GLU A 106 14.59 -1.87 16.29
C GLU A 106 14.32 -0.38 16.49
N ASP A 107 15.05 0.47 15.78
CA ASP A 107 14.86 1.93 15.79
C ASP A 107 13.45 2.32 15.34
N PHE A 108 12.88 1.64 14.33
CA PHE A 108 11.51 1.88 13.89
C PHE A 108 10.45 1.40 14.89
N GLU A 109 10.70 0.31 15.59
CA GLU A 109 9.83 -0.14 16.69
C GLU A 109 9.79 0.88 17.81
N GLU A 110 10.96 1.37 18.23
CA GLU A 110 11.06 2.39 19.27
C GLU A 110 10.45 3.73 18.83
N ALA A 111 10.71 4.16 17.60
CA ALA A 111 10.13 5.37 17.02
C ALA A 111 8.60 5.28 16.84
N GLY A 112 8.05 4.06 16.86
CA GLY A 112 6.62 3.80 16.81
C GLY A 112 6.03 3.76 15.40
N LEU A 113 6.78 3.25 14.42
CA LEU A 113 6.27 2.97 13.07
C LEU A 113 5.11 1.95 13.15
N ASP A 114 3.96 2.26 12.55
CA ASP A 114 2.78 1.39 12.68
C ASP A 114 2.78 0.23 11.70
N SER A 115 3.38 0.40 10.52
CA SER A 115 3.48 -0.67 9.52
C SER A 115 4.48 -0.38 8.41
N LEU A 116 5.14 -1.44 7.95
CA LEU A 116 6.00 -1.46 6.77
C LEU A 116 5.32 -2.19 5.60
N GLN A 117 5.51 -1.69 4.38
CA GLN A 117 5.17 -2.39 3.15
C GLN A 117 6.46 -2.63 2.37
N ILE A 118 6.75 -3.90 2.08
CA ILE A 118 7.93 -4.28 1.31
C ILE A 118 7.51 -4.57 -0.13
N SER A 119 8.18 -3.93 -1.09
CA SER A 119 7.92 -4.12 -2.51
C SER A 119 8.66 -5.34 -3.05
N VAL A 120 7.93 -6.36 -3.51
CA VAL A 120 8.49 -7.60 -4.08
C VAL A 120 7.65 -8.03 -5.27
N ASP A 121 8.23 -8.01 -6.45
CA ASP A 121 7.52 -8.31 -7.70
C ASP A 121 7.68 -9.77 -8.12
N ARG A 122 8.82 -10.38 -7.77
CA ARG A 122 9.30 -11.65 -8.34
C ARG A 122 10.04 -12.51 -7.31
N MET A 123 10.32 -13.77 -7.64
CA MET A 123 11.17 -14.64 -6.82
C MET A 123 12.64 -14.34 -7.04
N THR A 124 13.05 -14.15 -8.30
CA THR A 124 14.44 -13.87 -8.71
C THR A 124 14.62 -12.41 -9.13
N PRO A 125 15.82 -11.81 -9.05
CA PRO A 125 16.06 -10.47 -9.59
C PRO A 125 16.26 -10.51 -11.12
N ILE A 126 15.84 -9.46 -11.82
CA ILE A 126 16.09 -9.24 -13.26
C ILE A 126 16.50 -7.77 -13.51
N PRO A 127 17.03 -7.42 -14.68
CA PRO A 127 17.37 -6.04 -15.00
C PRO A 127 16.18 -5.06 -14.86
N SER A 128 14.97 -5.46 -15.25
CA SER A 128 13.78 -4.58 -15.22
C SER A 128 13.25 -4.32 -13.79
N THR A 129 13.56 -5.20 -12.83
CA THR A 129 13.33 -4.98 -11.40
C THR A 129 14.20 -5.89 -10.54
N ARG A 130 14.88 -5.31 -9.55
CA ARG A 130 15.65 -6.06 -8.53
C ARG A 130 14.81 -6.41 -7.29
N LYS A 131 13.53 -6.02 -7.24
CA LYS A 131 12.62 -6.28 -6.12
C LYS A 131 12.15 -7.73 -6.13
N SER A 132 12.96 -8.61 -5.54
CA SER A 132 12.72 -10.05 -5.56
C SER A 132 12.76 -10.66 -4.17
N VAL A 133 12.07 -11.80 -3.97
CA VAL A 133 12.14 -12.54 -2.70
C VAL A 133 13.60 -12.88 -2.37
N LYS A 134 14.34 -13.49 -3.31
CA LYS A 134 15.73 -13.94 -3.09
C LYS A 134 16.66 -12.83 -2.61
N THR A 135 16.46 -11.58 -3.02
CA THR A 135 17.31 -10.47 -2.61
C THR A 135 17.03 -9.98 -1.19
N ILE A 136 15.85 -10.27 -0.63
CA ILE A 136 15.44 -9.78 0.69
C ILE A 136 15.13 -10.87 1.72
N ILE A 137 15.31 -12.17 1.41
CA ILE A 137 15.08 -13.28 2.35
C ILE A 137 15.69 -12.99 3.74
N PRO A 138 16.98 -12.61 3.88
CA PRO A 138 17.55 -12.34 5.19
C PRO A 138 16.81 -11.22 5.93
N LYS A 139 16.31 -10.20 5.21
CA LYS A 139 15.59 -9.06 5.78
C LYS A 139 14.18 -9.43 6.22
N ILE A 140 13.53 -10.34 5.50
CA ILE A 140 12.23 -10.90 5.89
C ILE A 140 12.36 -11.64 7.21
N GLU A 141 13.42 -12.43 7.42
CA GLU A 141 13.64 -13.12 8.69
C GLU A 141 13.86 -12.16 9.87
N LEU A 142 14.61 -11.06 9.66
CA LEU A 142 14.73 -10.01 10.69
C LEU A 142 13.37 -9.43 11.06
N LEU A 143 12.53 -9.11 10.07
CA LEU A 143 11.20 -8.55 10.30
C LEU A 143 10.24 -9.55 10.96
N LYS A 144 10.32 -10.84 10.64
CA LYS A 144 9.52 -11.90 11.28
C LYS A 144 9.82 -12.03 12.78
N ASN A 145 11.08 -11.80 13.16
CA ASN A 145 11.51 -11.80 14.56
C ASN A 145 11.25 -10.46 15.28
N SER A 146 10.70 -9.49 14.56
CA SER A 146 10.37 -8.16 15.07
C SER A 146 8.88 -8.04 15.44
N LYS A 147 8.54 -7.08 16.29
CA LYS A 147 7.17 -6.62 16.57
C LYS A 147 6.61 -5.72 15.47
N LEU A 148 7.46 -5.20 14.58
CA LEU A 148 7.05 -4.34 13.48
C LEU A 148 6.13 -5.10 12.51
N LYS A 149 4.92 -4.57 12.32
CA LYS A 149 3.96 -5.16 11.37
C LYS A 149 4.42 -4.87 9.96
N PHE A 150 4.46 -5.90 9.11
CA PHE A 150 4.75 -5.70 7.70
C PHE A 150 3.85 -6.52 6.77
N ASN A 151 3.83 -6.12 5.50
CA ASN A 151 3.19 -6.83 4.41
C ASN A 151 4.07 -6.75 3.15
N ILE A 152 3.87 -7.68 2.23
CA ILE A 152 4.52 -7.68 0.92
C ILE A 152 3.50 -7.25 -0.15
N THR A 153 3.95 -6.38 -1.05
CA THR A 153 3.18 -5.95 -2.21
C THR A 153 4.01 -6.13 -3.47
N GLY A 154 3.45 -6.81 -4.46
CA GLY A 154 4.02 -6.89 -5.81
C GLY A 154 3.18 -6.16 -6.85
N VAL A 155 3.81 -5.78 -7.94
CA VAL A 155 3.10 -5.33 -9.15
C VAL A 155 3.16 -6.38 -10.25
N LEU A 156 2.06 -6.51 -10.99
CA LEU A 156 1.88 -7.47 -12.08
C LEU A 156 2.11 -6.76 -13.43
N PHE A 157 3.16 -7.18 -14.12
CA PHE A 157 3.52 -6.83 -15.48
C PHE A 157 4.07 -8.09 -16.17
N ASN A 158 4.35 -8.05 -17.48
CA ASN A 158 4.72 -9.23 -18.26
C ASN A 158 5.78 -10.12 -17.59
N GLU A 159 6.94 -9.57 -17.19
CA GLU A 159 7.99 -10.39 -16.59
C GLU A 159 7.72 -10.78 -15.13
N SER A 160 6.94 -10.01 -14.36
CA SER A 160 6.58 -10.42 -12.99
C SER A 160 5.50 -11.48 -12.93
N LEU A 161 4.57 -11.48 -13.89
CA LEU A 161 3.50 -12.47 -13.98
C LEU A 161 4.02 -13.92 -13.99
N LYS A 162 5.19 -14.14 -14.59
CA LYS A 162 5.84 -15.45 -14.69
C LYS A 162 6.14 -16.08 -13.32
N GLU A 163 6.43 -15.25 -12.31
CA GLU A 163 6.79 -15.70 -10.95
C GLU A 163 5.81 -15.23 -9.87
N ALA A 164 4.84 -14.36 -10.19
CA ALA A 164 3.96 -13.73 -9.22
C ALA A 164 3.18 -14.74 -8.35
N LYS A 165 2.76 -15.87 -8.92
CA LYS A 165 2.11 -16.95 -8.16
C LYS A 165 3.05 -17.51 -7.08
N GLN A 166 4.32 -17.74 -7.40
CA GLN A 166 5.31 -18.28 -6.46
C GLN A 166 5.61 -17.27 -5.34
N VAL A 167 5.65 -15.97 -5.65
CA VAL A 167 5.80 -14.90 -4.65
C VAL A 167 4.63 -14.92 -3.66
N LEU A 168 3.39 -15.02 -4.16
CA LEU A 168 2.20 -15.13 -3.32
C LEU A 168 2.22 -16.40 -2.46
N GLU A 169 2.58 -17.54 -3.05
CA GLU A 169 2.70 -18.82 -2.34
C GLU A 169 3.77 -18.77 -1.24
N TYR A 170 4.91 -18.13 -1.49
CA TYR A 170 5.94 -17.86 -0.49
C TYR A 170 5.39 -17.01 0.66
N GLY A 171 4.71 -15.89 0.37
CA GLY A 171 4.08 -15.08 1.41
C GLY A 171 3.07 -15.89 2.25
N PHE A 172 2.32 -16.78 1.61
CA PHE A 172 1.39 -17.67 2.31
C PHE A 172 2.08 -18.74 3.16
N SER A 173 3.22 -19.29 2.73
CA SER A 173 3.98 -20.29 3.51
C SER A 173 4.64 -19.66 4.73
N GLU A 174 5.13 -18.43 4.60
CA GLU A 174 5.75 -17.66 5.68
C GLU A 174 4.74 -16.96 6.60
N ASP A 175 3.43 -17.14 6.35
CA ASP A 175 2.34 -16.48 7.08
C ASP A 175 2.45 -14.93 7.07
N ILE A 176 2.94 -14.38 5.97
CA ILE A 176 3.11 -12.93 5.73
C ILE A 176 1.91 -12.41 4.93
N PRO A 177 1.27 -11.30 5.34
CA PRO A 177 0.26 -10.64 4.53
C PRO A 177 0.83 -10.21 3.18
N ILE A 178 0.26 -10.70 2.09
CA ILE A 178 0.78 -10.46 0.74
C ILE A 178 -0.32 -10.22 -0.28
N HIS A 179 -0.02 -9.48 -1.34
CA HIS A 179 -0.86 -9.39 -2.53
C HIS A 179 -0.04 -8.86 -3.73
N ALA A 180 -0.57 -9.07 -4.93
CA ALA A 180 -0.04 -8.50 -6.16
C ALA A 180 -1.14 -7.74 -6.90
N ARG A 181 -0.82 -6.56 -7.42
CA ARG A 181 -1.79 -5.68 -8.10
C ARG A 181 -1.41 -5.46 -9.55
N LEU A 182 -2.38 -5.20 -10.41
CA LEU A 182 -2.09 -4.87 -11.81
C LEU A 182 -1.22 -3.60 -11.88
N VAL A 183 -0.13 -3.63 -12.64
CA VAL A 183 0.74 -2.45 -12.79
C VAL A 183 0.00 -1.33 -13.52
N HIS A 184 0.37 -0.10 -13.20
CA HIS A 184 -0.01 1.09 -13.94
C HIS A 184 0.88 1.13 -15.21
N ALA A 185 0.41 0.57 -16.31
CA ALA A 185 1.26 0.33 -17.48
C ALA A 185 1.42 1.55 -18.43
N GLY A 186 0.63 2.61 -18.29
CA GLY A 186 0.71 3.77 -19.18
C GLY A 186 1.59 4.91 -18.64
N PRO A 187 2.35 5.64 -19.48
CA PRO A 187 2.98 6.92 -19.14
C PRO A 187 1.98 8.00 -18.67
N ASN A 188 0.68 7.79 -18.88
CA ASN A 188 -0.42 8.62 -18.40
C ASN A 188 -1.02 8.13 -17.05
N GLY A 189 -0.41 7.13 -16.41
CA GLY A 189 -0.89 6.49 -15.17
C GLY A 189 -2.22 5.76 -15.31
N ARG A 190 -2.60 5.41 -16.55
CA ARG A 190 -3.76 4.58 -16.87
C ARG A 190 -3.33 3.12 -16.99
N TYR A 191 -4.23 2.23 -16.60
CA TYR A 191 -4.08 0.80 -16.88
C TYR A 191 -4.21 0.56 -18.39
N ASP A 192 -3.12 0.14 -19.02
CA ASP A 192 -3.09 -0.20 -20.45
C ASP A 192 -2.45 -1.58 -20.59
N VAL A 193 -3.25 -2.58 -20.88
CA VAL A 193 -2.74 -3.93 -21.13
C VAL A 193 -3.29 -4.40 -22.45
N GLU A 194 -2.37 -4.77 -23.35
CA GLU A 194 -2.68 -5.43 -24.61
C GLU A 194 -3.51 -6.69 -24.35
N THR A 195 -4.43 -6.99 -25.27
CA THR A 195 -5.39 -8.11 -25.18
C THR A 195 -4.76 -9.47 -24.90
N GLY A 196 -3.45 -9.65 -25.16
CA GLY A 196 -2.71 -10.90 -24.94
C GLY A 196 -2.51 -11.29 -23.46
N GLU A 197 -2.48 -10.35 -22.52
CA GLU A 197 -2.15 -10.65 -21.11
C GLU A 197 -3.37 -10.67 -20.17
N LYS A 198 -4.54 -10.20 -20.64
CA LYS A 198 -5.76 -10.08 -19.82
C LYS A 198 -6.11 -11.39 -19.10
N ALA A 199 -6.10 -12.51 -19.82
CA ALA A 199 -6.46 -13.81 -19.25
C ALA A 199 -5.51 -14.28 -18.15
N ALA A 200 -4.20 -13.98 -18.28
CA ALA A 200 -3.21 -14.32 -17.26
C ALA A 200 -3.39 -13.46 -16.00
N LEU A 201 -3.65 -12.15 -16.18
CA LEU A 201 -3.92 -11.23 -15.08
C LEU A 201 -5.20 -11.57 -14.34
N GLU A 202 -6.27 -11.92 -15.06
CA GLU A 202 -7.54 -12.35 -14.47
C GLU A 202 -7.35 -13.63 -13.63
N LYS A 203 -6.65 -14.63 -14.17
CA LYS A 203 -6.28 -15.84 -13.41
C LYS A 203 -5.49 -15.51 -12.14
N MET A 204 -4.60 -14.52 -12.17
CA MET A 204 -3.84 -14.09 -10.99
C MET A 204 -4.71 -13.41 -9.94
N LEU A 205 -5.70 -12.61 -10.35
CA LEU A 205 -6.68 -12.03 -9.42
C LEU A 205 -7.56 -13.13 -8.80
N ASP A 206 -8.02 -14.08 -9.61
CA ASP A 206 -8.83 -15.21 -9.15
C ASP A 206 -8.09 -16.10 -8.16
N PHE A 207 -6.81 -16.37 -8.43
CA PHE A 207 -5.94 -17.10 -7.51
C PHE A 207 -5.88 -16.43 -6.13
N GLN A 208 -5.68 -15.11 -6.09
CA GLN A 208 -5.64 -14.37 -4.82
C GLN A 208 -7.00 -14.35 -4.11
N ILE A 209 -8.12 -14.18 -4.84
CA ILE A 209 -9.47 -14.22 -4.28
C ILE A 209 -9.76 -15.61 -3.68
N ALA A 210 -9.43 -16.68 -4.40
CA ALA A 210 -9.60 -18.04 -3.92
C ALA A 210 -8.76 -18.32 -2.67
N ALA A 211 -7.48 -17.93 -2.69
CA ALA A 211 -6.59 -18.05 -1.53
C ALA A 211 -7.14 -17.30 -0.30
N LYS A 212 -7.68 -16.09 -0.50
CA LYS A 212 -8.30 -15.29 0.56
C LYS A 212 -9.53 -15.98 1.16
N LYS A 213 -10.42 -16.54 0.32
CA LYS A 213 -11.59 -17.33 0.75
C LYS A 213 -11.18 -18.60 1.52
N GLN A 214 -10.02 -19.17 1.19
CA GLN A 214 -9.42 -20.29 1.94
C GLN A 214 -8.71 -19.84 3.23
N GLY A 215 -8.77 -18.56 3.59
CA GLY A 215 -8.19 -18.04 4.82
C GLY A 215 -6.70 -17.71 4.73
N LYS A 216 -6.07 -17.70 3.53
CA LYS A 216 -4.69 -17.20 3.40
C LYS A 216 -4.60 -15.70 3.72
N LYS A 217 -3.43 -15.21 4.11
CA LYS A 217 -3.22 -13.79 4.46
C LYS A 217 -3.06 -12.92 3.21
N VAL A 218 -4.16 -12.71 2.50
CA VAL A 218 -4.20 -11.77 1.37
C VAL A 218 -4.52 -10.36 1.88
N HIS A 219 -3.57 -9.43 1.72
CA HIS A 219 -3.62 -8.10 2.37
C HIS A 219 -4.66 -7.14 1.77
N THR A 220 -4.99 -7.28 0.49
CA THR A 220 -5.92 -6.37 -0.21
C THR A 220 -7.40 -6.60 0.13
N THR A 221 -8.25 -5.63 -0.18
CA THR A 221 -9.70 -5.64 0.09
C THR A 221 -10.50 -6.35 -1.01
N ALA A 222 -11.68 -6.86 -0.67
CA ALA A 222 -12.59 -7.46 -1.65
C ALA A 222 -13.05 -6.42 -2.68
N SER A 223 -13.27 -5.18 -2.23
CA SER A 223 -13.64 -4.05 -3.08
C SER A 223 -12.58 -3.74 -4.14
N LEU A 224 -11.29 -3.81 -3.79
CA LEU A 224 -10.20 -3.61 -4.76
C LEU A 224 -10.04 -4.76 -5.75
N PHE A 225 -10.34 -6.01 -5.35
CA PHE A 225 -10.39 -7.11 -6.31
C PHE A 225 -11.50 -6.91 -7.34
N ASN A 226 -12.70 -6.52 -6.87
CA ASN A 226 -13.81 -6.19 -7.76
C ASN A 226 -13.44 -5.06 -8.73
N TYR A 227 -12.78 -4.01 -8.23
CA TYR A 227 -12.31 -2.90 -9.05
C TYR A 227 -11.30 -3.34 -10.11
N GLN A 228 -10.27 -4.10 -9.74
CA GLN A 228 -9.26 -4.60 -10.69
C GLN A 228 -9.87 -5.50 -11.78
N LYS A 229 -10.85 -6.33 -11.43
CA LYS A 229 -11.62 -7.10 -12.43
C LYS A 229 -12.44 -6.21 -13.35
N SER A 230 -13.02 -5.14 -12.82
CA SER A 230 -13.75 -4.15 -13.62
C SER A 230 -12.84 -3.47 -14.64
N LEU A 231 -11.63 -3.08 -14.20
CA LEU A 231 -10.59 -2.50 -15.07
C LEU A 231 -10.22 -3.45 -16.22
N LEU A 232 -9.93 -4.71 -15.92
CA LEU A 232 -9.60 -5.73 -16.93
C LEU A 232 -10.72 -5.94 -17.96
N ASN A 233 -11.96 -5.84 -17.51
CA ASN A 233 -13.14 -6.04 -18.35
C ASN A 233 -13.64 -4.77 -19.02
N LYS A 234 -12.96 -3.63 -18.84
CA LYS A 234 -13.39 -2.31 -19.32
C LYS A 234 -14.82 -1.95 -18.87
N ASN A 235 -15.20 -2.44 -17.69
CA ASN A 235 -16.46 -2.10 -17.06
C ASN A 235 -16.27 -0.82 -16.25
N ASN A 236 -17.19 0.14 -16.42
CA ASN A 236 -17.19 1.36 -15.64
C ASN A 236 -17.85 1.10 -14.28
N LEU A 237 -17.10 1.36 -13.21
CA LEU A 237 -17.69 1.51 -11.88
C LEU A 237 -18.00 2.99 -11.68
N ASP A 238 -19.17 3.29 -11.14
CA ASP A 238 -19.49 4.66 -10.73
C ASP A 238 -18.83 4.96 -9.39
N TRP A 239 -17.96 5.98 -9.37
CA TRP A 239 -17.31 6.50 -8.18
C TRP A 239 -16.81 7.92 -8.43
N THR A 240 -16.42 8.63 -7.38
CA THR A 240 -15.87 9.99 -7.44
C THR A 240 -14.52 10.02 -6.73
N CYS A 241 -13.48 10.37 -7.47
CA CYS A 241 -12.11 10.36 -6.97
C CYS A 241 -11.87 11.37 -5.83
N VAL A 242 -11.37 10.87 -4.70
CA VAL A 242 -11.05 11.70 -3.51
C VAL A 242 -9.62 12.23 -3.46
N ALA A 243 -8.84 12.02 -4.52
CA ALA A 243 -7.49 12.57 -4.66
C ALA A 243 -7.50 14.10 -4.52
N GLY A 244 -6.66 14.63 -3.65
CA GLY A 244 -6.60 16.03 -3.26
C GLY A 244 -7.72 16.51 -2.32
N TYR A 245 -8.65 15.64 -1.92
CA TYR A 245 -9.69 15.94 -0.94
C TYR A 245 -9.52 15.13 0.35
N LYS A 246 -9.77 13.81 0.30
CA LYS A 246 -9.60 12.91 1.45
C LYS A 246 -8.22 12.27 1.51
N TYR A 247 -7.56 12.20 0.37
CA TYR A 247 -6.27 11.57 0.20
C TYR A 247 -5.36 12.51 -0.60
N LEU A 248 -4.24 12.93 -0.04
CA LEU A 248 -3.36 13.90 -0.67
C LEU A 248 -1.91 13.43 -0.77
N TYR A 249 -1.18 13.99 -1.72
CA TYR A 249 0.25 13.75 -1.89
C TYR A 249 1.05 15.03 -1.64
N VAL A 250 2.23 14.88 -1.06
CA VAL A 250 3.19 15.96 -0.85
C VAL A 250 4.54 15.50 -1.38
N SER A 251 5.14 16.28 -2.28
CA SER A 251 6.44 15.99 -2.87
C SER A 251 7.59 16.23 -1.88
N ALA A 252 8.80 15.77 -2.24
CA ALA A 252 10.02 16.08 -1.50
C ALA A 252 10.40 17.58 -1.59
N LYS A 253 9.66 18.38 -2.37
CA LYS A 253 9.85 19.83 -2.50
C LYS A 253 8.71 20.62 -1.81
N GLY A 254 7.93 19.96 -0.95
CA GLY A 254 6.81 20.57 -0.24
C GLY A 254 5.63 20.94 -1.13
N LYS A 255 5.50 20.33 -2.32
CA LYS A 255 4.40 20.63 -3.25
C LYS A 255 3.23 19.68 -3.05
N PHE A 256 2.03 20.23 -3.02
CA PHE A 256 0.78 19.50 -2.95
C PHE A 256 0.39 18.97 -4.33
N TRP A 257 0.13 17.67 -4.39
CA TRP A 257 -0.30 16.92 -5.56
C TRP A 257 -1.61 16.19 -5.26
N LEU A 258 -2.46 15.99 -6.27
CA LEU A 258 -3.64 15.12 -6.11
C LEU A 258 -3.20 13.67 -5.88
N CYS A 259 -2.26 13.17 -6.69
CA CYS A 259 -1.66 11.85 -6.55
C CYS A 259 -0.24 11.77 -7.12
N CYS A 260 0.40 10.60 -7.05
CA CYS A 260 1.76 10.40 -7.59
C CYS A 260 1.84 10.55 -9.12
N VAL A 261 0.73 10.33 -9.83
CA VAL A 261 0.60 10.54 -11.29
C VAL A 261 0.14 11.96 -11.61
N ASN A 262 -0.96 12.42 -11.00
CA ASN A 262 -1.49 13.77 -11.20
C ASN A 262 -0.87 14.74 -10.18
N ARG A 263 0.25 15.34 -10.59
CA ARG A 263 1.08 16.25 -9.80
C ARG A 263 0.61 17.71 -9.86
N GLN A 264 -0.57 18.00 -10.40
CA GLN A 264 -1.20 19.33 -10.32
C GLN A 264 -2.07 19.40 -9.06
N PRO A 265 -2.32 20.58 -8.45
CA PRO A 265 -1.93 21.93 -8.86
C PRO A 265 -0.46 22.34 -8.55
N ASN A 266 0.38 21.45 -8.04
CA ASN A 266 1.81 21.71 -7.75
C ASN A 266 2.10 22.99 -6.91
N ILE A 267 1.15 23.38 -6.05
CA ILE A 267 1.29 24.53 -5.15
C ILE A 267 2.02 24.12 -3.88
N ASP A 268 2.52 25.10 -3.12
CA ASP A 268 3.11 24.82 -1.81
C ASP A 268 2.07 24.25 -0.84
N ILE A 269 2.40 23.16 -0.12
CA ILE A 269 1.52 22.53 0.86
C ILE A 269 1.10 23.51 1.96
N MET A 270 1.94 24.49 2.29
CA MET A 270 1.64 25.48 3.31
C MET A 270 0.47 26.38 2.90
N ALA A 271 0.28 26.61 1.60
CA ALA A 271 -0.84 27.38 1.04
C ALA A 271 -2.16 26.59 0.96
N VAL A 272 -2.13 25.27 1.16
CA VAL A 272 -3.33 24.42 1.07
C VAL A 272 -4.26 24.72 2.24
N THR A 273 -5.56 24.82 1.94
CA THR A 273 -6.63 25.04 2.91
C THR A 273 -7.72 23.97 2.75
N PRO A 274 -8.58 23.75 3.76
CA PRO A 274 -9.73 22.85 3.62
C PRO A 274 -10.66 23.20 2.44
N LYS A 275 -10.76 24.50 2.08
CA LYS A 275 -11.52 24.96 0.91
C LYS A 275 -10.90 24.45 -0.40
N ILE A 276 -9.57 24.53 -0.53
CA ILE A 276 -8.83 23.98 -1.68
C ILE A 276 -9.00 22.46 -1.74
N LEU A 277 -8.90 21.76 -0.60
CA LEU A 277 -9.11 20.31 -0.59
C LEU A 277 -10.53 19.95 -1.08
N LYS A 278 -11.55 20.66 -0.61
CA LYS A 278 -12.94 20.42 -0.99
C LYS A 278 -13.20 20.68 -2.47
N SER A 279 -12.53 21.64 -3.11
CA SER A 279 -12.71 21.90 -4.55
C SER A 279 -12.26 20.73 -5.43
N TYR A 280 -11.39 19.85 -4.93
CA TYR A 280 -10.97 18.65 -5.65
C TYR A 280 -11.91 17.45 -5.47
N PHE A 281 -13.05 17.59 -4.78
CA PHE A 281 -14.05 16.52 -4.70
C PHE A 281 -15.07 16.60 -5.86
N HIS A 282 -14.65 16.11 -7.02
CA HIS A 282 -15.47 15.99 -8.23
C HIS A 282 -14.93 14.85 -9.10
N LYS A 283 -15.72 14.40 -10.09
CA LYS A 283 -15.27 13.38 -11.05
C LYS A 283 -14.11 13.92 -11.88
N LYS A 284 -12.99 13.22 -11.89
CA LYS A 284 -11.78 13.62 -12.63
C LYS A 284 -11.70 12.84 -13.93
N GLU A 285 -11.28 13.47 -15.03
CA GLU A 285 -11.13 12.80 -16.33
C GLU A 285 -10.14 11.62 -16.31
N CYS A 286 -9.20 11.60 -15.35
CA CYS A 286 -8.26 10.52 -15.16
C CYS A 286 -8.76 9.38 -14.24
N GLN A 287 -9.96 9.48 -13.67
CA GLN A 287 -10.45 8.46 -12.74
C GLN A 287 -10.87 7.17 -13.46
N ASP A 288 -11.34 7.28 -14.70
CA ASP A 288 -11.66 6.12 -15.53
C ASP A 288 -10.35 5.42 -15.91
N GLY A 289 -10.23 4.14 -15.57
CA GLY A 289 -8.98 3.39 -15.76
C GLY A 289 -7.89 3.68 -14.72
N CYS A 290 -8.22 4.33 -13.59
CA CYS A 290 -7.23 4.71 -12.58
C CYS A 290 -6.55 3.48 -11.94
N GLY A 291 -5.23 3.37 -12.09
CA GLY A 291 -4.48 2.31 -11.42
C GLY A 291 -4.16 2.60 -9.95
N ILE A 292 -4.35 3.82 -9.44
CA ILE A 292 -3.84 4.24 -8.12
C ILE A 292 -4.73 3.69 -6.99
N TYR A 293 -4.52 2.41 -6.66
CA TYR A 293 -5.42 1.64 -5.80
C TYR A 293 -5.60 2.18 -4.38
N CYS A 294 -4.62 2.90 -3.83
CA CYS A 294 -4.79 3.55 -2.53
C CYS A 294 -5.87 4.65 -2.60
N ILE A 295 -5.90 5.44 -3.67
CA ILE A 295 -6.92 6.45 -3.92
C ILE A 295 -8.25 5.81 -4.26
N VAL A 296 -8.24 4.77 -5.11
CA VAL A 296 -9.47 4.06 -5.48
C VAL A 296 -10.13 3.46 -4.24
N SER A 297 -9.38 2.75 -3.39
CA SER A 297 -9.93 2.14 -2.19
C SER A 297 -10.60 3.16 -1.27
N GLU A 298 -9.94 4.30 -1.07
CA GLU A 298 -10.44 5.38 -0.20
C GLU A 298 -11.61 6.12 -0.86
N SER A 299 -11.65 6.21 -2.19
CA SER A 299 -12.78 6.78 -2.91
C SER A 299 -14.00 5.86 -2.81
N LEU A 300 -13.84 4.56 -3.04
CA LEU A 300 -14.93 3.58 -2.90
C LEU A 300 -15.50 3.57 -1.48
N ALA A 301 -14.63 3.64 -0.46
CA ALA A 301 -15.05 3.76 0.93
C ALA A 301 -15.81 5.07 1.19
N ASN A 302 -15.35 6.18 0.63
CA ASN A 302 -15.98 7.48 0.84
C ASN A 302 -17.31 7.66 0.07
N ASN A 303 -17.41 7.13 -1.15
CA ASN A 303 -18.61 7.27 -1.99
C ASN A 303 -19.75 6.35 -1.52
N HIS A 304 -19.43 5.12 -1.09
CA HIS A 304 -20.42 4.12 -0.69
C HIS A 304 -20.04 3.41 0.62
N PRO A 305 -19.97 4.13 1.76
CA PRO A 305 -19.38 3.62 3.01
C PRO A 305 -20.06 2.36 3.55
N LEU A 306 -21.39 2.27 3.47
CA LEU A 306 -22.14 1.10 3.94
C LEU A 306 -21.90 -0.13 3.06
N GLN A 307 -21.90 0.05 1.73
CA GLN A 307 -21.66 -1.05 0.79
C GLN A 307 -20.22 -1.55 0.91
N PHE A 308 -19.26 -0.62 1.03
CA PHE A 308 -17.86 -0.95 1.28
C PHE A 308 -17.71 -1.73 2.58
N ALA A 309 -18.25 -1.23 3.69
CA ALA A 309 -18.18 -1.88 4.98
C ALA A 309 -18.81 -3.28 4.97
N ALA A 310 -19.99 -3.44 4.36
CA ALA A 310 -20.67 -4.73 4.26
C ALA A 310 -19.82 -5.77 3.51
N ARG A 311 -19.20 -5.39 2.37
CA ARG A 311 -18.31 -6.28 1.60
C ARG A 311 -17.10 -6.70 2.41
N GLU A 312 -16.44 -5.76 3.08
CA GLU A 312 -15.23 -6.05 3.86
C GLU A 312 -15.53 -6.88 5.12
N VAL A 313 -16.68 -6.66 5.78
CA VAL A 313 -17.14 -7.49 6.91
C VAL A 313 -17.41 -8.92 6.46
N TRP A 314 -18.16 -9.09 5.37
CA TRP A 314 -18.46 -10.41 4.82
C TRP A 314 -17.19 -11.18 4.45
N ASP A 315 -16.27 -10.55 3.73
CA ASP A 315 -14.99 -11.13 3.36
C ASP A 315 -14.13 -11.51 4.60
N ARG A 316 -14.12 -10.66 5.64
CA ARG A 316 -13.43 -10.98 6.90
C ARG A 316 -14.06 -12.17 7.62
N VAL A 317 -15.38 -12.27 7.65
CA VAL A 317 -16.09 -13.42 8.25
C VAL A 317 -15.74 -14.70 7.49
N GLN A 318 -15.80 -14.69 6.15
CA GLN A 318 -15.43 -15.85 5.33
C GLN A 318 -13.98 -16.28 5.54
N SER A 319 -13.03 -15.35 5.50
CA SER A 319 -11.61 -15.66 5.68
C SER A 319 -11.28 -16.16 7.10
N ASN A 320 -11.88 -15.58 8.14
CA ASN A 320 -11.68 -16.02 9.52
C ASN A 320 -12.29 -17.39 9.80
N THR A 321 -13.50 -17.66 9.29
CA THR A 321 -14.13 -18.99 9.42
C THR A 321 -13.31 -20.07 8.72
N ALA A 322 -12.75 -19.79 7.53
CA ALA A 322 -11.85 -20.70 6.85
C ALA A 322 -10.55 -20.97 7.65
N ARG A 323 -9.94 -19.93 8.24
CA ARG A 323 -8.75 -20.09 9.12
C ARG A 323 -9.05 -20.95 10.34
N LEU A 324 -10.20 -20.73 10.98
CA LEU A 324 -10.64 -21.53 12.14
C LEU A 324 -10.83 -23.00 11.75
N ARG A 325 -11.50 -23.27 10.63
CA ARG A 325 -11.67 -24.64 10.11
C ARG A 325 -10.32 -25.31 9.82
N ALA A 326 -9.40 -24.61 9.15
CA ALA A 326 -8.07 -25.15 8.86
C ALA A 326 -7.26 -25.48 10.13
N ARG A 327 -7.37 -24.64 11.17
CA ARG A 327 -6.75 -24.91 12.48
C ARG A 327 -7.37 -26.14 13.16
N LEU A 328 -8.70 -26.26 13.16
CA LEU A 328 -9.39 -27.42 13.74
C LEU A 328 -9.03 -28.73 13.03
N ILE A 329 -8.94 -28.72 11.69
CA ILE A 329 -8.50 -29.89 10.92
C ILE A 329 -7.07 -30.29 11.29
N LYS A 330 -6.15 -29.32 11.43
CA LYS A 330 -4.76 -29.58 11.84
C LYS A 330 -4.69 -30.15 13.25
N VAL A 331 -5.46 -29.63 14.21
CA VAL A 331 -5.54 -30.18 15.58
C VAL A 331 -6.06 -31.62 15.56
N ASN A 332 -7.12 -31.90 14.79
CA ASN A 332 -7.67 -33.26 14.68
C ASN A 332 -6.70 -34.23 14.01
N SER A 333 -5.94 -33.80 12.99
CA SER A 333 -4.93 -34.66 12.34
C SER A 333 -3.75 -34.99 13.28
N PHE A 334 -3.36 -34.06 14.15
CA PHE A 334 -2.35 -34.28 15.19
C PHE A 334 -2.86 -35.26 16.26
N LEU A 335 -4.12 -35.13 16.68
CA LEU A 335 -4.74 -36.06 17.64
C LEU A 335 -4.88 -37.48 17.06
N THR A 336 -5.24 -37.64 15.78
CA THR A 336 -5.34 -38.96 15.15
C THR A 336 -3.98 -39.59 14.83
N THR A 337 -2.89 -38.82 14.70
CA THR A 337 -1.53 -39.38 14.61
C THR A 337 -0.93 -39.72 15.97
N ALA A 338 -1.33 -39.04 17.05
CA ALA A 338 -0.90 -39.33 18.42
C ALA A 338 -1.60 -40.55 19.05
N ILE A 339 -2.68 -41.06 18.45
CA ILE A 339 -3.47 -42.21 18.93
C ILE A 339 -3.26 -43.45 18.03
N LYS A 340 -2.09 -43.62 17.41
CA LYS A 340 -1.70 -44.93 16.86
C LYS A 340 -0.90 -45.69 17.94
N PRO A 341 -1.47 -46.74 18.56
CA PRO A 341 -0.71 -47.62 19.44
C PRO A 341 0.30 -48.42 18.59
N HIS A 342 1.48 -48.64 19.16
CA HIS A 342 2.48 -49.60 18.68
C HIS A 342 1.96 -51.03 18.72
#